data_AF-A0A7C5NU75-F1
#
_entry.id   AF-A0A7C5NU75-F1
#
_cell.length_a   1.000
_cell.length_b   1.000
_cell.length_c   1.000
_cell.angle_alpha   90.00
_cell.angle_beta   90.00
_cell.angle_gamma   90.00
#
_symmetry.space_group_name_H-M   'P 1'
#
loop_
_entity.id
_entity.type
_entity.pdbx_description
1 polymer ?
#
loop_
_entity_poly.entity_id
_entity_poly.type
_entity_poly.pdbx_seq_one_letter_code
_entity_poly.pdbx_strand_id
1 'polypeptide(L)'
;MAETLIVFIDDNKSRQNHVAKLISQGSYAKVIVACKEGFPLPDFLDNAYVIKFNPSMTTTELSDYFYQKINIKDFEVHLNIICGEGREHTAMISALVRRGIGIRFAVVTNEGVKEL
;
A
#
# COMPACT_ATOMS: atom_id res chain seq x y z
N MET A 1 -9.34 -15.45 -8.12
CA MET A 1 -8.70 -14.15 -8.46
C MET A 1 -7.68 -13.88 -7.37
N ALA A 2 -6.50 -13.37 -7.69
CA ALA A 2 -5.46 -13.14 -6.69
C ALA A 2 -5.68 -11.75 -6.07
N GLU A 3 -5.93 -11.69 -4.77
CA GLU A 3 -6.17 -10.40 -4.10
C GLU A 3 -4.84 -9.75 -3.75
N THR A 4 -4.54 -8.62 -4.39
CA THR A 4 -3.34 -7.82 -4.11
C THR A 4 -3.68 -6.72 -3.09
N LEU A 5 -2.96 -6.68 -1.96
CA LEU A 5 -3.00 -5.60 -0.98
C LEU A 5 -1.85 -4.61 -1.21
N ILE A 6 -2.16 -3.32 -1.18
CA ILE A 6 -1.20 -2.23 -1.15
C ILE A 6 -1.33 -1.48 0.18
N VAL A 7 -0.21 -1.36 0.89
CA VAL A 7 -0.11 -0.63 2.15
C VAL A 7 1.06 0.36 2.11
N PHE A 8 0.98 1.38 2.93
CA PHE A 8 2.12 2.23 3.26
C PHE A 8 2.70 1.80 4.62
N ILE A 9 3.96 2.13 4.87
CA ILE A 9 4.56 2.00 6.20
C ILE A 9 5.38 3.24 6.54
N ASP A 10 5.24 3.70 7.78
CA ASP A 10 5.95 4.84 8.37
C ASP A 10 6.34 4.51 9.82
N ASP A 11 6.95 5.45 10.53
CA ASP A 11 7.51 5.26 11.88
C ASP A 11 6.46 5.13 13.01
N ASN A 12 5.18 5.35 12.74
CA ASN A 12 4.14 5.29 13.76
C ASN A 12 3.75 3.84 14.08
N LYS A 13 4.29 3.31 15.18
CA LYS A 13 4.03 1.94 15.67
C LYS A 13 2.54 1.56 15.78
N SER A 14 1.66 2.49 16.15
CA SER A 14 0.22 2.21 16.25
C SER A 14 -0.38 1.90 14.88
N ARG A 15 0.00 2.68 13.86
CA ARG A 15 -0.41 2.46 12.47
C ARG A 15 0.25 1.22 11.88
N GLN A 16 1.51 0.94 12.21
CA GLN A 16 2.17 -0.31 11.81
C GLN A 16 1.44 -1.54 12.36
N ASN A 17 1.00 -1.50 13.63
CA ASN A 17 0.21 -2.58 14.22
C ASN A 17 -1.12 -2.78 13.49
N HIS A 18 -1.74 -1.70 12.99
CA HIS A 18 -2.92 -1.81 12.14
C HIS A 18 -2.61 -2.55 10.83
N VAL A 19 -1.52 -2.18 10.15
CA VAL A 19 -1.09 -2.83 8.90
C VAL A 19 -0.74 -4.31 9.14
N ALA A 20 -0.04 -4.63 10.23
CA ALA A 20 0.30 -6.00 10.60
C ALA A 20 -0.97 -6.86 10.82
N LYS A 21 -1.98 -6.31 11.51
CA LYS A 21 -3.30 -6.96 11.67
C LYS A 21 -4.00 -7.13 10.32
N LEU A 22 -3.94 -6.12 9.45
CA LEU A 22 -4.56 -6.18 8.13
C LEU A 22 -3.99 -7.34 7.30
N ILE A 23 -2.66 -7.42 7.23
CA ILE A 23 -1.94 -8.48 6.50
C ILE A 23 -2.21 -9.86 7.09
N SER A 24 -2.23 -9.99 8.43
CA SER A 24 -2.40 -11.30 9.08
C SER A 24 -3.85 -11.81 9.11
N GLN A 25 -4.84 -10.91 9.14
CA GLN A 25 -6.26 -11.29 9.18
C GLN A 25 -6.91 -11.36 7.79
N GLY A 26 -6.33 -10.68 6.79
CA GLY A 26 -6.79 -10.75 5.41
C GLY A 26 -6.24 -11.98 4.67
N SER A 27 -6.82 -12.27 3.51
CA SER A 27 -6.41 -13.38 2.64
C SER A 27 -5.86 -12.84 1.32
N TYR A 28 -4.65 -12.27 1.36
CA TYR A 28 -4.02 -11.65 0.20
C TYR A 28 -3.04 -12.59 -0.48
N ALA A 29 -3.11 -12.69 -1.81
CA ALA A 29 -2.15 -13.44 -2.61
C ALA A 29 -0.82 -12.71 -2.75
N LYS A 30 -0.85 -11.38 -2.71
CA LYS A 30 0.33 -10.51 -2.81
C LYS A 30 0.17 -9.29 -1.92
N VAL A 31 1.22 -8.95 -1.18
CA VAL A 31 1.30 -7.71 -0.41
C VAL A 31 2.37 -6.82 -1.03
N ILE A 32 2.00 -5.60 -1.37
CA ILE A 32 2.88 -4.54 -1.84
C ILE A 32 2.97 -3.49 -0.73
N VAL A 33 4.20 -3.14 -0.35
CA VAL A 33 4.46 -2.13 0.68
C VAL A 33 5.17 -0.95 0.04
N ALA A 34 4.63 0.25 0.21
CA ALA A 34 5.30 1.50 -0.16
C ALA A 34 5.91 2.17 1.08
N CYS A 35 7.19 2.54 1.02
CA CYS A 35 7.86 3.29 2.10
C CYS A 35 8.92 4.24 1.57
N LYS A 36 9.30 5.23 2.39
CA LYS A 36 10.39 6.15 2.07
C LYS A 36 11.72 5.38 2.01
N GLU A 37 12.63 5.79 1.12
CA GLU A 37 14.00 5.30 1.12
C GLU A 37 14.68 5.52 2.49
N GLY A 38 15.54 4.58 2.89
CA GLY A 38 16.18 4.60 4.22
C GLY A 38 15.30 4.12 5.38
N PHE A 39 14.00 3.88 5.18
CA PHE A 39 13.13 3.34 6.23
C PHE A 39 13.44 1.85 6.52
N PRO A 40 13.63 1.46 7.79
CA PRO A 40 13.80 0.07 8.17
C PRO A 40 12.45 -0.66 8.12
N LEU A 41 12.39 -1.77 7.37
CA LEU A 41 11.16 -2.55 7.25
C LEU A 41 10.93 -3.38 8.52
N PRO A 42 9.70 -3.39 9.06
CA PRO A 42 9.32 -4.34 10.11
C PRO A 42 9.34 -5.80 9.63
N ASP A 43 9.70 -6.72 10.52
CA ASP A 43 9.82 -8.17 10.26
C ASP A 43 8.52 -8.81 9.70
N PHE A 44 7.34 -8.28 10.04
CA PHE A 44 6.07 -8.80 9.52
C PHE A 44 5.89 -8.60 8.00
N LEU A 45 6.83 -7.92 7.34
CA LEU A 45 6.84 -7.64 5.90
C LEU A 45 7.87 -8.47 5.11
N ASP A 46 8.50 -9.48 5.71
CA ASP A 46 9.57 -10.27 5.08
C ASP A 46 9.20 -10.86 3.69
N ASN A 47 7.92 -11.19 3.48
CA ASN A 47 7.43 -11.74 2.21
C ASN A 47 6.76 -10.70 1.29
N ALA A 48 6.81 -9.41 1.63
CA ALA A 48 6.15 -8.37 0.87
C ALA A 48 7.00 -7.87 -0.30
N TYR A 49 6.34 -7.43 -1.37
CA TYR A 49 6.99 -6.70 -2.45
C TYR A 49 7.14 -5.23 -2.05
N VAL A 50 8.37 -4.79 -1.83
CA VAL A 50 8.65 -3.45 -1.29
C VAL A 50 8.98 -2.46 -2.40
N ILE A 51 8.28 -1.34 -2.39
CA ILE A 51 8.52 -0.15 -3.22
C ILE A 51 9.08 0.95 -2.32
N LYS A 52 10.39 1.19 -2.42
CA LYS A 52 11.02 2.33 -1.75
C LYS A 52 10.97 3.56 -2.67
N PHE A 53 10.55 4.71 -2.17
CA PHE A 53 10.49 5.96 -2.93
C PHE A 53 11.28 7.08 -2.27
N ASN A 54 11.85 7.97 -3.09
CA ASN A 54 12.56 9.13 -2.61
C ASN A 54 11.56 10.20 -2.09
N PRO A 55 11.63 10.62 -0.81
CA PRO A 55 10.70 11.59 -0.25
C PRO A 55 10.78 12.99 -0.88
N SER A 56 11.87 13.32 -1.58
CA SER A 56 12.06 14.59 -2.29
C SER A 56 11.34 14.67 -3.63
N MET A 57 10.82 13.55 -4.16
CA MET A 57 10.02 13.55 -5.39
C MET A 57 8.78 14.44 -5.23
N THR A 58 8.45 15.18 -6.28
CA THR A 58 7.15 15.87 -6.41
C THR A 58 6.01 14.85 -6.51
N THR A 59 4.78 15.27 -6.28
CA THR A 59 3.60 14.40 -6.38
C THR A 59 3.46 13.76 -7.76
N THR A 60 3.79 14.51 -8.83
CA THR A 60 3.75 14.03 -10.21
C THR A 60 4.82 13.00 -10.48
N GLU A 61 6.07 13.25 -10.06
CA GLU A 61 7.16 12.28 -10.18
C GLU A 61 6.86 11.00 -9.39
N LEU A 62 6.29 11.14 -8.19
CA LEU A 62 5.92 10.01 -7.35
C LEU A 62 4.79 9.17 -7.99
N SER A 63 3.82 9.82 -8.65
CA SER A 63 2.76 9.14 -9.40
C SER A 63 3.35 8.35 -10.57
N ASP A 64 4.24 8.95 -11.35
CA ASP A 64 4.93 8.26 -12.44
C ASP A 64 5.82 7.11 -11.94
N TYR A 65 6.49 7.30 -10.81
CA TYR A 65 7.29 6.26 -10.17
C TYR A 65 6.43 5.06 -9.75
N PHE A 66 5.32 5.29 -9.05
CA PHE A 66 4.38 4.22 -8.69
C PHE A 66 3.76 3.57 -9.93
N TYR A 67 3.42 4.36 -10.95
CA TYR A 67 2.94 3.84 -12.23
C TYR A 67 3.99 2.92 -12.90
N GLN A 68 5.28 3.18 -12.79
CA GLN A 68 6.28 2.29 -13.35
C GLN A 68 6.52 1.03 -12.50
N LYS A 69 6.50 1.18 -11.16
CA LYS A 69 6.87 0.10 -10.22
C LYS A 69 5.75 -0.89 -9.93
N ILE A 70 4.51 -0.44 -9.92
CA ILE A 70 3.38 -1.33 -9.74
C ILE A 70 3.34 -2.27 -10.95
N ASN A 71 3.18 -3.56 -10.73
CA ASN A 71 2.94 -4.53 -11.81
C ASN A 71 1.91 -5.50 -11.28
N ILE A 72 0.65 -5.17 -11.53
CA ILE A 72 -0.53 -5.87 -11.06
C ILE A 72 -1.33 -6.22 -12.30
N LYS A 73 -1.64 -7.52 -12.45
CA LYS A 73 -2.48 -8.03 -13.53
C LYS A 73 -3.95 -8.13 -13.12
N ASP A 74 -4.24 -7.89 -11.85
CA ASP A 74 -5.58 -7.89 -11.29
C ASP A 74 -6.34 -6.63 -11.72
N PHE A 75 -7.67 -6.75 -11.86
CA PHE A 75 -8.56 -5.63 -12.19
C PHE A 75 -8.81 -4.71 -11.00
N GLU A 76 -8.63 -5.22 -9.78
CA GLU A 76 -8.90 -4.51 -8.54
C GLU A 76 -7.82 -4.82 -7.49
N VAL A 77 -7.57 -3.87 -6.59
CA VAL A 77 -6.62 -4.01 -5.49
C VAL A 77 -7.23 -3.53 -4.19
N HIS A 78 -6.80 -4.13 -3.08
CA HIS A 78 -7.08 -3.61 -1.76
C HIS A 78 -6.05 -2.53 -1.44
N LEU A 79 -6.51 -1.34 -1.04
CA LEU A 79 -5.63 -0.23 -0.67
C LEU A 79 -5.92 0.21 0.76
N ASN A 80 -4.87 0.24 1.59
CA ASN A 80 -4.94 0.83 2.91
C ASN A 80 -4.12 2.13 2.96
N ILE A 81 -4.73 3.18 3.49
CA ILE A 81 -4.15 4.53 3.56
C ILE A 81 -4.02 5.03 5.01
N ILE A 82 -3.98 4.12 5.99
CA ILE A 82 -3.81 4.48 7.41
C ILE A 82 -2.39 5.03 7.63
N CYS A 83 -1.39 4.30 7.15
CA CYS A 83 -0.01 4.78 7.08
C CYS A 83 0.21 5.68 5.86
N GLY A 84 1.30 6.43 5.87
CA GLY A 84 1.68 7.36 4.81
C GLY A 84 0.98 8.71 4.91
N GLU A 85 1.24 9.55 3.91
CA GLU A 85 0.77 10.94 3.85
C GLU A 85 -0.10 11.19 2.61
N GLY A 86 -0.97 12.21 2.67
CA GLY A 86 -1.94 12.49 1.60
C GLY A 86 -1.32 12.69 0.22
N ARG A 87 -0.09 13.23 0.15
CA ARG A 87 0.68 13.33 -1.10
C ARG A 87 0.99 11.96 -1.70
N GLU A 88 1.41 11.02 -0.87
CA GLU A 88 1.80 9.66 -1.26
C GLU A 88 0.58 8.86 -1.67
N HIS A 89 -0.52 8.99 -0.93
CA HIS A 89 -1.81 8.41 -1.27
C HIS A 89 -2.33 8.92 -2.60
N THR A 90 -2.29 10.24 -2.82
CA THR A 90 -2.71 10.87 -4.08
C THR A 90 -1.91 10.32 -5.26
N ALA A 91 -0.59 10.22 -5.12
CA ALA A 91 0.28 9.68 -6.17
C ALA A 91 -0.04 8.20 -6.48
N MET A 92 -0.21 7.38 -5.44
CA MET A 92 -0.53 5.95 -5.60
C MET A 92 -1.90 5.74 -6.25
N ILE A 93 -2.93 6.42 -5.77
CA ILE A 93 -4.29 6.37 -6.33
C ILE A 93 -4.26 6.83 -7.79
N SER A 94 -3.57 7.93 -8.09
CA SER A 94 -3.39 8.41 -9.47
C SER A 94 -2.74 7.35 -10.36
N ALA A 95 -1.68 6.67 -9.90
CA ALA A 95 -1.03 5.62 -10.65
C ALA A 95 -1.94 4.41 -10.92
N LEU A 96 -2.73 3.99 -9.93
CA LEU A 96 -3.70 2.89 -10.06
C LEU A 96 -4.83 3.23 -11.04
N VAL A 97 -5.41 4.43 -10.91
CA VAL A 97 -6.48 4.92 -11.80
C VAL A 97 -5.98 5.04 -13.25
N ARG A 98 -4.77 5.58 -13.47
CA ARG A 98 -4.14 5.67 -14.79
C ARG A 98 -3.91 4.31 -15.44
N ARG A 99 -3.84 3.24 -14.65
CA ARG A 99 -3.76 1.86 -15.14
C ARG A 99 -5.11 1.19 -15.39
N GLY A 100 -6.22 1.82 -15.01
CA GLY A 100 -7.53 1.19 -15.05
C GLY A 100 -7.70 0.11 -13.98
N ILE A 101 -6.96 0.21 -12.86
CA ILE A 101 -7.10 -0.70 -11.71
C ILE A 101 -8.12 -0.11 -10.74
N GLY A 102 -9.16 -0.87 -10.41
CA GLY A 102 -10.15 -0.53 -9.38
C GLY A 102 -9.55 -0.58 -7.97
N ILE A 103 -10.07 0.23 -7.06
CA ILE A 103 -9.56 0.37 -5.70
C ILE A 103 -10.64 -0.01 -4.71
N ARG A 104 -10.34 -0.96 -3.83
CA ARG A 104 -11.16 -1.33 -2.66
C ARG A 104 -10.43 -0.86 -1.41
N PHE A 105 -10.99 0.09 -0.68
CA PHE A 105 -10.33 0.56 0.55
C PHE A 105 -10.48 -0.49 1.64
N ALA A 106 -9.36 -0.96 2.21
CA ALA A 106 -9.35 -2.01 3.21
C ALA A 106 -8.89 -1.50 4.58
N VAL A 107 -9.61 -1.84 5.64
CA VAL A 107 -9.32 -1.42 7.01
C VAL A 107 -9.59 -2.53 8.02
N VAL A 108 -8.81 -2.58 9.10
CA VAL A 108 -9.12 -3.45 10.25
C VAL A 108 -10.11 -2.75 11.18
N THR A 109 -11.23 -3.42 11.46
CA THR A 109 -12.24 -3.00 12.42
C THR A 109 -12.33 -3.99 13.58
N ASN A 110 -13.19 -3.72 14.57
CA ASN A 110 -13.47 -4.67 15.66
C ASN A 110 -14.10 -5.98 15.18
N GLU A 111 -14.70 -5.99 13.99
CA GLU A 111 -15.32 -7.17 13.36
C GLU A 111 -14.37 -7.88 12.40
N GLY A 112 -13.10 -7.47 12.32
CA GLY A 112 -12.11 -7.96 11.37
C GLY A 112 -11.89 -7.01 10.20
N VAL A 113 -11.32 -7.53 9.11
CA VAL A 113 -11.02 -6.76 7.89
C VAL A 113 -12.31 -6.42 7.16
N LYS A 114 -12.50 -5.15 6.82
CA LYS A 114 -13.63 -4.66 6.02
C LYS A 114 -13.15 -3.84 4.83
N GLU A 115 -13.96 -3.89 3.78
CA GLU A 115 -13.93 -2.92 2.69
C GLU A 115 -14.83 -1.73 3.03
N LEU A 116 -14.40 -0.51 2.69
CA LEU A 116 -15.15 0.74 2.87
C LEU A 116 -15.85 1.17 1.59
#